data_AF-A0A518B2D7-F1
#
_entry.id   AF-A0A518B2D7-F1
#
_cell.length_a   1.000
_cell.length_b   1.000
_cell.length_c   1.000
_cell.angle_alpha   90.00
_cell.angle_beta   90.00
_cell.angle_gamma   90.00
#
_symmetry.space_group_name_H-M   'P 1'
#
loop_
_entity.id
_entity.type
_entity.pdbx_description
1 polymer ?
#
loop_
_entity_poly.entity_id
_entity_poly.type
_entity_poly.pdbx_seq_one_letter_code
_entity_poly.pdbx_strand_id
1 'polypeptide(L)'
;MSLDRSVLLPLVASQLGTKGKIAAKMGAVIDELEKDHPHADWAKFRKLPYDRIAPMKKWLTHRFTEEPPTIPVKGLWFGLCHTKHGSKSADLYLSASSRFGGHDPAFRWARDAEYHPDDCYARSDALWKIYQAAHRKKGRLKETAERPLCFAYACLVMVKLLAELAEPRLLLGSSDSVGVAAGYTIGEALLLGRLSQEGFELTSDEARKLAESTLEPEPITGRDSFWNLIAELIEETGTLEDFEKRLEDELSRRPPEEAQAFARESRARLEETCNWDLYAAATNIGCVSEDAFLSFRRWTIYQGPRQYARIVRDPDYLGEYDPTAEPLEHWYSDYSPLHYLGSDEERSLSPFPKGESPYGSDQELAARFPKLWKRLRQ
;
A
#
# COMPACT_ATOMS: atom_id res chain seq x y z
N MET A 1 -10.92 7.43 9.57
CA MET A 1 -11.87 6.31 9.41
C MET A 1 -12.07 6.05 7.92
N SER A 2 -11.25 5.13 7.40
CA SER A 2 -11.53 4.39 6.17
C SER A 2 -12.69 3.44 6.46
N LEU A 3 -13.56 3.17 5.49
CA LEU A 3 -14.51 2.06 5.63
C LEU A 3 -13.70 0.78 5.90
N ASP A 4 -14.18 -0.06 6.82
CA ASP A 4 -13.54 -1.35 7.08
C ASP A 4 -13.56 -2.20 5.79
N ARG A 5 -12.39 -2.77 5.45
CA ARG A 5 -12.20 -3.72 4.35
C ARG A 5 -13.26 -4.82 4.36
N SER A 6 -13.64 -5.28 5.57
CA SER A 6 -14.65 -6.32 5.79
C SER A 6 -16.04 -5.96 5.23
N VAL A 7 -16.32 -4.67 5.04
CA VAL A 7 -17.58 -4.15 4.50
C VAL A 7 -17.45 -3.76 3.03
N LEU A 8 -16.34 -3.10 2.66
CA LEU A 8 -16.16 -2.58 1.31
C LEU A 8 -16.01 -3.69 0.26
N LEU A 9 -15.19 -4.71 0.54
CA LEU A 9 -14.92 -5.77 -0.44
C LEU A 9 -16.20 -6.56 -0.79
N PRO A 10 -17.01 -7.04 0.19
CA PRO A 10 -18.26 -7.73 -0.12
C PRO A 10 -19.27 -6.83 -0.83
N LEU A 11 -19.35 -5.55 -0.46
CA LEU A 11 -20.23 -4.58 -1.12
C LEU A 11 -19.89 -4.46 -2.60
N VAL A 12 -18.62 -4.24 -2.95
CA VAL A 12 -18.19 -4.14 -4.35
C VAL A 12 -18.36 -5.46 -5.08
N ALA A 13 -17.99 -6.59 -4.47
CA ALA A 13 -18.15 -7.91 -5.06
C ALA A 13 -19.62 -8.19 -5.44
N SER A 14 -20.57 -7.86 -4.55
CA SER A 14 -22.01 -8.03 -4.79
C SER A 14 -22.49 -7.27 -6.03
N GLN A 15 -21.84 -6.17 -6.40
CA GLN A 15 -22.18 -5.36 -7.57
C GLN A 15 -21.53 -5.85 -8.86
N LEU A 16 -20.48 -6.67 -8.82
CA LEU A 16 -19.79 -7.12 -10.04
C LEU A 16 -20.72 -7.96 -10.94
N GLY A 17 -21.50 -8.86 -10.35
CA GLY A 17 -22.42 -9.76 -11.07
C GLY A 17 -23.77 -9.15 -11.48
N THR A 18 -24.11 -7.96 -11.00
CA THR A 18 -25.42 -7.35 -11.31
C THR A 18 -25.48 -6.85 -12.76
N LYS A 19 -26.67 -6.83 -13.37
CA LYS A 19 -26.87 -6.23 -14.70
C LYS A 19 -27.11 -4.72 -14.58
N GLY A 20 -26.69 -3.95 -15.58
CA GLY A 20 -27.02 -2.53 -15.69
C GLY A 20 -25.82 -1.61 -15.96
N LYS A 21 -26.07 -0.31 -15.85
CA LYS A 21 -25.07 0.76 -16.02
C LYS A 21 -24.11 0.80 -14.83
N ILE A 22 -22.86 1.20 -15.07
CA ILE A 22 -21.87 1.39 -13.99
C ILE A 22 -22.39 2.47 -13.04
N ALA A 23 -23.01 3.54 -13.55
CA ALA A 23 -23.54 4.60 -12.70
C ALA A 23 -24.58 4.10 -11.68
N ALA A 24 -25.42 3.14 -12.05
CA ALA A 24 -26.43 2.57 -11.14
C ALA A 24 -25.76 1.74 -10.02
N LYS A 25 -24.77 0.92 -10.39
CA LYS A 25 -23.97 0.12 -9.44
C LYS A 25 -23.17 1.00 -8.49
N MET A 26 -22.53 2.06 -9.01
CA MET A 26 -21.87 3.08 -8.20
C MET A 26 -22.85 3.78 -7.25
N GLY A 27 -24.08 4.03 -7.69
CA GLY A 27 -25.16 4.55 -6.85
C GLY A 27 -25.41 3.66 -5.63
N ALA A 28 -25.55 2.35 -5.83
CA ALA A 28 -25.74 1.40 -4.73
C ALA A 28 -24.56 1.38 -3.75
N VAL A 29 -23.33 1.47 -4.25
CA VAL A 29 -22.13 1.60 -3.39
C VAL A 29 -22.20 2.90 -2.58
N ILE A 30 -22.51 4.04 -3.22
CA ILE A 30 -22.63 5.33 -2.55
C ILE A 30 -23.74 5.31 -1.49
N ASP A 31 -24.86 4.64 -1.76
CA ASP A 31 -25.99 4.54 -0.82
C ASP A 31 -25.58 3.82 0.47
N GLU A 32 -24.79 2.74 0.40
CA GLU A 32 -24.28 2.07 1.60
C GLU A 32 -23.21 2.92 2.33
N LEU A 33 -22.30 3.56 1.60
CA LEU A 33 -21.30 4.46 2.20
C LEU A 33 -21.95 5.66 2.91
N GLU A 34 -23.05 6.19 2.37
CA GLU A 34 -23.79 7.30 2.97
C GLU A 34 -24.55 6.90 4.24
N LYS A 35 -25.01 5.65 4.36
CA LYS A 35 -25.60 5.16 5.61
C LYS A 35 -24.59 5.14 6.74
N ASP A 36 -23.37 4.68 6.45
CA ASP A 36 -22.28 4.63 7.43
C ASP A 36 -21.75 6.03 7.77
N HIS A 37 -21.65 6.90 6.77
CA HIS A 37 -21.16 8.27 6.95
C HIS A 37 -22.08 9.31 6.28
N PRO A 38 -23.18 9.72 6.94
CA PRO A 38 -24.14 10.66 6.35
C PRO A 38 -23.52 12.02 6.02
N HIS A 39 -23.58 12.42 4.74
CA HIS A 39 -23.03 13.70 4.32
C HIS A 39 -23.63 14.18 2.98
N ALA A 40 -24.03 15.46 2.89
CA ALA A 40 -24.66 16.01 1.68
C ALA A 40 -23.80 15.94 0.39
N ASP A 41 -22.49 15.73 0.53
CA ASP A 41 -21.55 15.63 -0.59
C ASP A 41 -21.71 14.34 -1.40
N TRP A 42 -22.31 13.28 -0.87
CA TRP A 42 -22.57 12.05 -1.63
C TRP A 42 -23.38 12.32 -2.91
N ALA A 43 -24.28 13.30 -2.88
CA ALA A 43 -25.03 13.76 -4.06
C ALA A 43 -24.15 14.25 -5.22
N LYS A 44 -22.91 14.69 -4.96
CA LYS A 44 -21.95 15.10 -6.00
C LYS A 44 -21.37 13.88 -6.72
N PHE A 45 -21.06 12.82 -5.98
CA PHE A 45 -20.50 11.59 -6.52
C PHE A 45 -21.51 10.86 -7.41
N ARG A 46 -22.80 10.84 -7.03
CA ARG A 46 -23.87 10.25 -7.85
C ARG A 46 -24.02 10.88 -9.25
N LYS A 47 -23.53 12.09 -9.45
CA LYS A 47 -23.63 12.83 -10.73
C LYS A 47 -22.41 12.63 -11.64
N LEU A 48 -21.42 11.84 -11.23
CA LEU A 48 -20.21 11.62 -12.01
C LEU A 48 -20.48 10.74 -13.24
N PRO A 49 -19.72 10.92 -14.35
CA PRO A 49 -20.00 10.29 -15.62
C PRO A 49 -19.45 8.86 -15.72
N TYR A 50 -19.84 7.98 -14.80
CA TYR A 50 -19.26 6.62 -14.68
C TYR A 50 -19.40 5.75 -15.93
N ASP A 51 -20.41 5.96 -16.77
CA ASP A 51 -20.62 5.15 -17.98
C ASP A 51 -19.77 5.60 -19.19
N ARG A 52 -18.96 6.66 -19.08
CA ARG A 52 -18.10 7.16 -20.17
C ARG A 52 -16.81 6.33 -20.28
N ILE A 53 -16.93 5.06 -20.65
CA ILE A 53 -15.83 4.09 -20.64
C ILE A 53 -15.07 3.96 -21.96
N ALA A 54 -15.52 4.60 -23.04
CA ALA A 54 -14.89 4.47 -24.35
C ALA A 54 -13.39 4.82 -24.36
N PRO A 55 -12.92 5.89 -23.69
CA PRO A 55 -11.47 6.17 -23.59
C PRO A 55 -10.71 5.04 -22.89
N MET A 56 -11.28 4.47 -21.82
CA MET A 56 -10.70 3.34 -21.07
C MET A 56 -10.62 2.07 -21.94
N LYS A 57 -11.66 1.79 -22.74
CA LYS A 57 -11.65 0.68 -23.71
C LYS A 57 -10.54 0.84 -24.74
N LYS A 58 -10.40 2.07 -25.29
CA LYS A 58 -9.34 2.40 -26.25
C LYS A 58 -7.96 2.27 -25.61
N TRP A 59 -7.78 2.77 -24.39
CA TRP A 59 -6.54 2.62 -23.64
C TRP A 59 -6.17 1.14 -23.50
N LEU A 60 -7.06 0.32 -22.94
CA LEU A 60 -6.79 -1.10 -22.68
C LEU A 60 -6.37 -1.86 -23.96
N THR A 61 -7.13 -1.70 -25.05
CA THR A 61 -6.84 -2.38 -26.32
C THR A 61 -5.57 -1.85 -26.98
N HIS A 62 -5.36 -0.55 -27.00
CA HIS A 62 -4.18 0.07 -27.61
C HIS A 62 -2.88 -0.34 -26.91
N ARG A 63 -2.88 -0.49 -25.57
CA ARG A 63 -1.67 -0.90 -24.82
C ARG A 63 -1.14 -2.26 -25.25
N PHE A 64 -2.01 -3.26 -25.36
CA PHE A 64 -1.62 -4.60 -25.81
C PHE A 64 -1.33 -4.68 -27.32
N THR A 65 -1.75 -3.68 -28.09
CA THR A 65 -1.46 -3.62 -29.54
C THR A 65 -0.08 -3.03 -29.81
N GLU A 66 0.25 -1.91 -29.15
CA GLU A 66 1.54 -1.21 -29.37
C GLU A 66 2.71 -1.87 -28.64
N GLU A 67 2.48 -2.29 -27.39
CA GLU A 67 3.51 -2.81 -26.50
C GLU A 67 3.06 -4.16 -25.94
N PRO A 68 2.88 -5.21 -26.77
CA PRO A 68 2.42 -6.51 -26.29
C PRO A 68 3.38 -7.09 -25.24
N PRO A 69 2.87 -7.80 -24.22
CA PRO A 69 3.73 -8.45 -23.23
C PRO A 69 4.74 -9.41 -23.88
N THR A 70 6.00 -9.33 -23.46
CA THR A 70 7.06 -10.25 -23.88
C THR A 70 7.17 -11.50 -23.01
N ILE A 71 6.33 -11.59 -21.97
CA ILE A 71 6.26 -12.69 -21.01
C ILE A 71 4.97 -13.51 -21.23
N PRO A 72 4.97 -14.81 -20.85
CA PRO A 72 3.74 -15.60 -20.84
C PRO A 72 2.81 -15.11 -19.73
N VAL A 73 1.92 -14.18 -20.05
CA VAL A 73 1.01 -13.57 -19.07
C VAL A 73 0.13 -14.62 -18.41
N LYS A 74 0.16 -14.72 -17.09
CA LYS A 74 -0.74 -15.56 -16.29
C LYS A 74 -1.68 -14.74 -15.42
N GLY A 75 -1.27 -13.53 -15.03
CA GLY A 75 -2.06 -12.61 -14.22
C GLY A 75 -2.01 -11.18 -14.73
N LEU A 76 -3.16 -10.52 -14.77
CA LEU A 76 -3.32 -9.09 -15.04
C LEU A 76 -3.73 -8.34 -13.79
N TRP A 77 -2.99 -7.27 -13.51
CA TRP A 77 -3.23 -6.40 -12.38
C TRP A 77 -3.64 -5.00 -12.84
N PHE A 78 -4.79 -4.55 -12.36
CA PHE A 78 -5.29 -3.20 -12.55
C PHE A 78 -5.15 -2.42 -11.24
N GLY A 79 -4.02 -1.75 -11.08
CA GLY A 79 -3.64 -1.10 -9.84
C GLY A 79 -4.15 0.33 -9.74
N LEU A 80 -4.74 0.69 -8.60
CA LEU A 80 -5.09 2.06 -8.28
C LEU A 80 -3.89 2.81 -7.72
N CYS A 81 -3.72 4.05 -8.15
CA CYS A 81 -2.60 4.87 -7.71
C CYS A 81 -2.99 6.34 -7.62
N HIS A 82 -2.20 7.11 -6.86
CA HIS A 82 -2.19 8.56 -6.97
C HIS A 82 -1.14 9.00 -7.97
N THR A 83 -1.55 9.76 -8.98
CA THR A 83 -0.61 10.27 -9.99
C THR A 83 0.12 11.50 -9.45
N LYS A 84 1.39 11.64 -9.86
CA LYS A 84 2.23 12.82 -9.60
C LYS A 84 2.47 13.68 -10.85
N HIS A 85 2.00 13.26 -12.02
CA HIS A 85 2.23 13.95 -13.28
C HIS A 85 1.17 15.04 -13.52
N GLY A 86 1.48 16.29 -13.17
CA GLY A 86 0.65 17.47 -13.43
C GLY A 86 -0.16 17.95 -12.23
N SER A 87 -1.18 17.19 -11.82
CA SER A 87 -2.01 17.50 -10.65
C SER A 87 -2.29 16.24 -9.83
N LYS A 88 -2.22 16.29 -8.50
CA LYS A 88 -2.60 15.15 -7.65
C LYS A 88 -4.00 14.65 -8.05
N SER A 89 -4.09 13.38 -8.43
CA SER A 89 -5.35 12.70 -8.76
C SER A 89 -5.26 11.21 -8.46
N ALA A 90 -6.39 10.52 -8.41
CA ALA A 90 -6.45 9.07 -8.52
C ALA A 90 -6.46 8.65 -10.00
N ASP A 91 -5.84 7.51 -10.30
CA ASP A 91 -5.90 6.87 -11.61
C ASP A 91 -5.66 5.35 -11.49
N LEU A 92 -5.79 4.65 -12.62
CA LEU A 92 -5.58 3.22 -12.76
C LEU A 92 -4.34 2.96 -13.62
N TYR A 93 -3.51 1.98 -13.26
CA TYR A 93 -2.43 1.47 -14.08
C TYR A 93 -2.58 -0.02 -14.39
N LEU A 94 -1.91 -0.47 -15.43
CA LEU A 94 -1.84 -1.86 -15.86
C LEU A 94 -0.45 -2.46 -15.59
N SER A 95 -0.41 -3.66 -15.04
CA SER A 95 0.78 -4.53 -15.08
C SER A 95 0.39 -5.99 -15.30
N ALA A 96 1.36 -6.82 -15.69
CA ALA A 96 1.15 -8.24 -15.92
C ALA A 96 2.30 -9.08 -15.38
N SER A 97 1.97 -10.27 -14.88
CA SER A 97 2.95 -11.23 -14.38
C SER A 97 2.86 -12.58 -15.08
N SER A 98 4.01 -13.26 -15.15
CA SER A 98 4.09 -14.67 -15.55
C SER A 98 3.60 -15.64 -14.45
N ARG A 99 3.29 -15.09 -13.27
CA ARG A 99 2.78 -15.78 -12.09
C ARG A 99 1.30 -15.47 -11.91
N PHE A 100 0.54 -16.41 -11.35
CA PHE A 100 -0.81 -16.15 -10.91
C PHE A 100 -1.24 -17.14 -9.82
N GLY A 101 -1.69 -16.61 -8.69
CA GLY A 101 -2.31 -17.38 -7.61
C GLY A 101 -3.75 -16.96 -7.44
N GLY A 102 -4.70 -17.70 -8.01
CA GLY A 102 -6.14 -17.40 -7.88
C GLY A 102 -6.70 -17.60 -6.46
N HIS A 103 -5.94 -18.29 -5.60
CA HIS A 103 -6.25 -18.49 -4.19
C HIS A 103 -5.31 -17.69 -3.27
N ASP A 104 -4.52 -16.77 -3.81
CA ASP A 104 -3.65 -15.89 -3.04
C ASP A 104 -4.38 -14.58 -2.78
N PRO A 105 -5.01 -14.39 -1.60
CA PRO A 105 -5.80 -13.18 -1.33
C PRO A 105 -4.92 -11.98 -0.96
N ALA A 106 -3.61 -12.18 -0.85
CA ALA A 106 -2.62 -11.12 -0.76
C ALA A 106 -2.20 -10.64 -2.18
N PHE A 107 -2.56 -11.36 -3.25
CA PHE A 107 -2.21 -11.01 -4.63
C PHE A 107 -0.69 -10.81 -4.83
N ARG A 108 0.14 -11.60 -4.13
CA ARG A 108 1.61 -11.51 -4.18
C ARG A 108 2.15 -11.73 -5.58
N TRP A 109 1.46 -12.53 -6.38
CA TRP A 109 1.79 -12.73 -7.79
C TRP A 109 1.80 -11.43 -8.61
N ALA A 110 1.05 -10.40 -8.20
CA ALA A 110 1.01 -9.10 -8.85
C ALA A 110 2.17 -8.17 -8.42
N ARG A 111 2.90 -8.52 -7.36
CA ARG A 111 4.09 -7.78 -6.92
C ARG A 111 5.23 -8.00 -7.91
N ASP A 112 6.00 -6.93 -8.14
CA ASP A 112 7.16 -6.92 -9.03
C ASP A 112 6.83 -7.57 -10.39
N ALA A 113 5.68 -7.17 -10.93
CA ALA A 113 5.18 -7.66 -12.20
C ALA A 113 6.22 -7.39 -13.29
N GLU A 114 6.50 -8.41 -14.10
CA GLU A 114 7.59 -8.36 -15.08
C GLU A 114 7.25 -7.48 -16.28
N TYR A 115 5.96 -7.22 -16.52
CA TYR A 115 5.49 -6.36 -17.58
C TYR A 115 4.82 -5.11 -17.03
N HIS A 116 5.39 -3.96 -17.38
CA HIS A 116 4.89 -2.61 -17.13
C HIS A 116 5.07 -1.79 -18.43
N PRO A 117 4.00 -1.49 -19.18
CA PRO A 117 4.12 -0.68 -20.40
C PRO A 117 4.44 0.79 -20.06
N ASP A 118 5.12 1.52 -20.96
CA ASP A 118 5.67 2.85 -20.67
C ASP A 118 4.59 3.91 -20.33
N ASP A 119 3.40 3.82 -20.94
CA ASP A 119 2.21 4.62 -20.59
C ASP A 119 1.12 3.75 -19.94
N CYS A 120 1.49 3.06 -18.85
CA CYS A 120 0.60 2.13 -18.15
C CYS A 120 -0.63 2.77 -17.51
N TYR A 121 -0.73 4.11 -17.46
CA TYR A 121 -1.82 4.82 -16.79
C TYR A 121 -3.03 5.04 -17.71
N ALA A 122 -4.23 4.82 -17.17
CA ALA A 122 -5.47 4.90 -17.93
C ALA A 122 -5.98 6.31 -18.20
N ARG A 123 -5.55 7.31 -17.42
CA ARG A 123 -6.00 8.71 -17.47
C ARG A 123 -7.52 8.80 -17.37
N SER A 124 -8.07 8.11 -16.37
CA SER A 124 -9.51 7.96 -16.18
C SER A 124 -10.17 9.27 -15.74
N ASP A 125 -11.05 9.83 -16.59
CA ASP A 125 -11.86 11.02 -16.26
C ASP A 125 -12.73 10.80 -15.02
N ALA A 126 -13.26 9.59 -14.83
CA ALA A 126 -14.07 9.26 -13.67
C ALA A 126 -13.25 9.23 -12.37
N LEU A 127 -12.08 8.55 -12.35
CA LEU A 127 -11.21 8.51 -11.18
C LEU A 127 -10.67 9.90 -10.84
N TRP A 128 -10.27 10.67 -11.86
CA TRP A 128 -9.87 12.06 -11.69
C TRP A 128 -11.01 12.89 -11.06
N LYS A 129 -12.26 12.74 -11.52
CA LYS A 129 -13.41 13.46 -10.96
C LYS A 129 -13.78 13.03 -9.53
N ILE A 130 -13.66 11.75 -9.20
CA ILE A 130 -13.86 11.26 -7.83
C ILE A 130 -12.87 11.98 -6.91
N TYR A 131 -11.58 11.96 -7.26
CA TYR A 131 -10.53 12.64 -6.50
C TYR A 131 -10.81 14.13 -6.32
N GLN A 132 -11.12 14.83 -7.42
CA GLN A 132 -11.40 16.27 -7.38
C GLN A 132 -12.63 16.59 -6.52
N ALA A 133 -13.68 15.76 -6.58
CA ALA A 133 -14.88 15.95 -5.78
C ALA A 133 -14.60 15.77 -4.28
N ALA A 134 -13.74 14.81 -3.93
CA ALA A 134 -13.32 14.52 -2.55
C ALA A 134 -12.47 15.63 -1.93
N HIS A 135 -11.55 16.26 -2.68
CA HIS A 135 -10.51 17.13 -2.12
C HIS A 135 -10.60 18.65 -2.42
N ARG A 136 -11.44 19.13 -3.35
CA ARG A 136 -11.40 20.54 -3.82
C ARG A 136 -11.82 21.66 -2.85
N LYS A 137 -12.50 21.42 -1.71
CA LYS A 137 -12.95 22.49 -0.78
C LYS A 137 -12.90 22.06 0.69
N LYS A 138 -12.71 23.04 1.62
CA LYS A 138 -12.77 22.85 3.08
C LYS A 138 -14.11 22.23 3.52
N GLY A 139 -14.03 21.16 4.32
CA GLY A 139 -15.14 20.41 4.92
C GLY A 139 -15.75 19.35 4.01
N ARG A 140 -15.11 18.17 3.85
CA ARG A 140 -15.59 17.07 2.99
C ARG A 140 -15.06 15.70 3.40
N LEU A 141 -15.74 14.68 2.86
CA LEU A 141 -15.49 13.23 2.97
C LEU A 141 -14.03 12.80 2.71
N LYS A 142 -13.24 13.53 1.89
CA LYS A 142 -11.83 13.19 1.59
C LYS A 142 -11.65 11.70 1.27
N GLU A 143 -10.74 11.01 1.96
CA GLU A 143 -10.46 9.58 1.83
C GLU A 143 -11.67 8.69 2.09
N THR A 144 -12.63 9.12 2.94
CA THR A 144 -13.88 8.38 3.20
C THR A 144 -14.72 8.22 1.93
N ALA A 145 -14.62 9.15 0.98
CA ALA A 145 -15.26 9.00 -0.34
C ALA A 145 -14.28 8.51 -1.41
N GLU A 146 -13.06 9.05 -1.43
CA GLU A 146 -12.13 8.78 -2.53
C GLU A 146 -11.77 7.29 -2.63
N ARG A 147 -11.21 6.70 -1.57
CA ARG A 147 -10.71 5.32 -1.60
C ARG A 147 -11.79 4.33 -2.04
N PRO A 148 -12.96 4.26 -1.37
CA PRO A 148 -13.97 3.25 -1.71
C PRO A 148 -14.60 3.48 -3.10
N LEU A 149 -14.78 4.73 -3.54
CA LEU A 149 -15.39 4.99 -4.84
C LEU A 149 -14.43 4.74 -6.00
N CYS A 150 -13.14 5.08 -5.85
CA CYS A 150 -12.13 4.75 -6.84
C CYS A 150 -11.97 3.22 -6.96
N PHE A 151 -11.95 2.51 -5.83
CA PHE A 151 -11.92 1.05 -5.78
C PHE A 151 -13.12 0.42 -6.49
N ALA A 152 -14.34 0.80 -6.09
CA ALA A 152 -15.56 0.29 -6.70
C ALA A 152 -15.60 0.56 -8.21
N TYR A 153 -15.26 1.79 -8.64
CA TYR A 153 -15.26 2.13 -10.05
C TYR A 153 -14.27 1.30 -10.85
N ALA A 154 -13.04 1.12 -10.36
CA ALA A 154 -12.00 0.32 -11.02
C ALA A 154 -12.46 -1.13 -11.25
N CYS A 155 -12.97 -1.78 -10.20
CA CYS A 155 -13.48 -3.16 -10.30
C CYS A 155 -14.64 -3.26 -11.31
N LEU A 156 -15.62 -2.36 -11.22
CA LEU A 156 -16.81 -2.36 -12.08
C LEU A 156 -16.48 -2.08 -13.54
N VAL A 157 -15.61 -1.10 -13.81
CA VAL A 157 -15.24 -0.72 -15.17
C VAL A 157 -14.39 -1.80 -15.84
N MET A 158 -13.47 -2.44 -15.11
CA MET A 158 -12.66 -3.54 -15.66
C MET A 158 -13.50 -4.77 -15.97
N VAL A 159 -14.39 -5.20 -15.07
CA VAL A 159 -15.34 -6.30 -15.35
C VAL A 159 -16.17 -6.00 -16.61
N LYS A 160 -16.70 -4.78 -16.73
CA LYS A 160 -17.50 -4.40 -17.91
C LYS A 160 -16.67 -4.42 -19.20
N LEU A 161 -15.45 -3.88 -19.18
CA LEU A 161 -14.60 -3.82 -20.37
C LEU A 161 -14.15 -5.22 -20.83
N LEU A 162 -13.81 -6.10 -19.89
CA LEU A 162 -13.37 -7.46 -20.19
C LEU A 162 -14.54 -8.34 -20.66
N ALA A 163 -15.73 -8.18 -20.09
CA ALA A 163 -16.93 -8.86 -20.55
C ALA A 163 -17.38 -8.41 -21.97
N GLU A 164 -17.05 -7.18 -22.37
CA GLU A 164 -17.36 -6.61 -23.69
C GLU A 164 -16.16 -6.60 -24.66
N LEU A 165 -15.12 -7.37 -24.35
CA LEU A 165 -13.92 -7.47 -25.16
C LEU A 165 -14.19 -8.34 -26.39
N ALA A 166 -14.06 -7.76 -27.58
CA ALA A 166 -14.32 -8.46 -28.83
C ALA A 166 -13.23 -9.50 -29.18
N GLU A 167 -11.98 -9.23 -28.78
CA GLU A 167 -10.81 -10.06 -29.11
C GLU A 167 -10.00 -10.39 -27.84
N PRO A 168 -10.39 -11.43 -27.08
CA PRO A 168 -9.65 -11.85 -25.88
C PRO A 168 -8.18 -12.18 -26.15
N ARG A 169 -7.87 -12.70 -27.35
CA ARG A 169 -6.50 -13.02 -27.81
C ARG A 169 -5.50 -11.89 -27.60
N LEU A 170 -5.96 -10.64 -27.74
CA LEU A 170 -5.11 -9.47 -27.57
C LEU A 170 -4.49 -9.40 -26.18
N LEU A 171 -5.25 -9.77 -25.14
CA LEU A 171 -4.79 -9.74 -23.74
C LEU A 171 -4.19 -11.08 -23.31
N LEU A 172 -4.60 -12.18 -23.93
CA LEU A 172 -4.11 -13.53 -23.62
C LEU A 172 -2.69 -13.77 -24.14
N GLY A 173 -2.31 -13.16 -25.27
CA GLY A 173 -1.05 -13.46 -25.95
C GLY A 173 -0.96 -14.96 -26.27
N SER A 174 0.04 -15.64 -25.71
CA SER A 174 0.25 -17.09 -25.86
C SER A 174 -0.41 -17.95 -24.76
N SER A 175 -1.11 -17.35 -23.79
CA SER A 175 -1.74 -18.08 -22.69
C SER A 175 -3.17 -18.52 -23.01
N ASP A 176 -3.55 -19.72 -22.54
CA ASP A 176 -4.93 -20.21 -22.69
C ASP A 176 -5.92 -19.43 -21.82
N SER A 177 -5.46 -19.01 -20.64
CA SER A 177 -6.22 -18.18 -19.73
C SER A 177 -5.33 -17.29 -18.86
N VAL A 178 -5.92 -16.19 -18.41
CA VAL A 178 -5.26 -15.16 -17.60
C VAL A 178 -6.17 -14.77 -16.45
N GLY A 179 -5.66 -14.81 -15.23
CA GLY A 179 -6.38 -14.31 -14.06
C GLY A 179 -6.36 -12.79 -14.00
N VAL A 180 -7.40 -12.18 -13.43
CA VAL A 180 -7.55 -10.72 -13.40
C VAL A 180 -7.91 -10.23 -12.02
N ALA A 181 -7.16 -9.26 -11.51
CA ALA A 181 -7.43 -8.59 -10.24
C ALA A 181 -7.30 -7.07 -10.35
N ALA A 182 -7.93 -6.35 -9.42
CA ALA A 182 -7.84 -4.89 -9.30
C ALA A 182 -7.80 -4.46 -7.83
N GLY A 183 -6.99 -3.46 -7.50
CA GLY A 183 -6.85 -2.97 -6.12
C GLY A 183 -5.80 -1.89 -5.92
N TYR A 184 -5.63 -1.41 -4.68
CA TYR A 184 -4.60 -0.44 -4.31
C TYR A 184 -3.28 -1.12 -3.96
N THR A 185 -3.35 -2.07 -3.04
CA THR A 185 -2.22 -2.76 -2.43
C THR A 185 -2.58 -4.22 -2.18
N ILE A 186 -1.58 -5.00 -1.80
CA ILE A 186 -1.72 -6.33 -1.19
C ILE A 186 -2.75 -6.21 -0.06
N GLY A 187 -3.82 -7.01 -0.10
CA GLY A 187 -4.91 -6.97 0.88
C GLY A 187 -6.07 -6.01 0.56
N GLU A 188 -5.89 -4.99 -0.28
CA GLU A 188 -6.97 -4.10 -0.73
C GLU A 188 -7.29 -4.28 -2.21
N ALA A 189 -7.67 -5.51 -2.56
CA ALA A 189 -7.90 -5.92 -3.94
C ALA A 189 -9.00 -6.97 -4.06
N LEU A 190 -9.55 -7.08 -5.27
CA LEU A 190 -10.50 -8.13 -5.62
C LEU A 190 -9.98 -8.95 -6.79
N LEU A 191 -10.09 -10.27 -6.64
CA LEU A 191 -10.03 -11.18 -7.79
C LEU A 191 -11.31 -11.00 -8.58
N LEU A 192 -11.18 -10.41 -9.77
CA LEU A 192 -12.33 -10.09 -10.61
C LEU A 192 -12.81 -11.34 -11.34
N GLY A 193 -11.88 -12.06 -11.97
CA GLY A 193 -12.25 -13.18 -12.84
C GLY A 193 -11.08 -13.78 -13.58
N ARG A 194 -11.42 -14.55 -14.61
CA ARG A 194 -10.48 -15.16 -15.55
C ARG A 194 -10.90 -14.82 -16.97
N LEU A 195 -9.95 -14.41 -17.79
CA LEU A 195 -10.11 -14.23 -19.22
C LEU A 195 -9.61 -15.49 -19.93
N SER A 196 -10.38 -15.99 -20.89
CA SER A 196 -9.99 -17.06 -21.83
C SER A 196 -10.45 -16.71 -23.24
N GLN A 197 -10.23 -17.63 -24.20
CA GLN A 197 -10.68 -17.45 -25.59
C GLN A 197 -12.21 -17.32 -25.69
N GLU A 198 -12.93 -17.97 -24.77
CA GLU A 198 -14.38 -17.99 -24.69
C GLU A 198 -14.97 -16.71 -24.10
N GLY A 199 -14.13 -15.87 -23.48
CA GLY A 199 -14.50 -14.58 -22.90
C GLY A 199 -14.05 -14.43 -21.45
N PHE A 200 -14.61 -13.43 -20.77
CA PHE A 200 -14.34 -13.16 -19.37
C PHE A 200 -15.37 -13.84 -18.47
N GLU A 201 -14.89 -14.65 -17.53
CA GLU A 201 -15.68 -15.30 -16.49
C GLU A 201 -15.42 -14.62 -15.14
N LEU A 202 -16.49 -14.14 -14.49
CA LEU A 202 -16.41 -13.49 -13.19
C LEU A 202 -16.15 -14.54 -12.09
N THR A 203 -15.23 -14.27 -11.17
CA THR A 203 -15.02 -15.14 -10.00
C THR A 203 -16.30 -15.20 -9.16
N SER A 204 -16.67 -16.37 -8.64
CA SER A 204 -17.81 -16.51 -7.73
C SER A 204 -17.47 -16.02 -6.32
N ASP A 205 -18.50 -15.70 -5.53
CA ASP A 205 -18.30 -15.25 -4.16
C ASP A 205 -17.72 -16.36 -3.26
N GLU A 206 -18.07 -17.62 -3.52
CA GLU A 206 -17.50 -18.77 -2.84
C GLU A 206 -16.00 -18.90 -3.12
N ALA A 207 -15.58 -18.73 -4.37
CA ALA A 207 -14.17 -18.79 -4.75
C ALA A 207 -13.36 -17.65 -4.11
N ARG A 208 -13.94 -16.44 -3.98
CA ARG A 208 -13.31 -15.32 -3.25
C ARG A 208 -13.17 -15.62 -1.76
N LYS A 209 -14.23 -16.10 -1.11
CA LYS A 209 -14.21 -16.48 0.31
C LYS A 209 -13.21 -17.61 0.58
N LEU A 210 -13.14 -18.59 -0.32
CA LEU A 210 -12.18 -19.69 -0.20
C LEU A 210 -10.75 -19.16 -0.29
N ALA A 211 -10.45 -18.28 -1.25
CA ALA A 211 -9.14 -17.62 -1.35
C ALA A 211 -8.81 -16.88 -0.05
N GLU A 212 -9.71 -16.05 0.47
CA GLU A 212 -9.52 -15.33 1.75
C GLU A 212 -9.25 -16.29 2.93
N SER A 213 -9.98 -17.40 3.02
CA SER A 213 -9.83 -18.38 4.10
C SER A 213 -8.54 -19.20 4.04
N THR A 214 -7.85 -19.18 2.90
CA THR A 214 -6.60 -19.92 2.65
C THR A 214 -5.38 -19.00 2.62
N LEU A 215 -5.52 -17.74 3.09
CA LEU A 215 -4.39 -16.83 3.22
C LEU A 215 -3.38 -17.38 4.21
N GLU A 216 -2.35 -18.06 3.70
CA GLU A 216 -1.15 -18.26 4.48
C GLU A 216 -0.34 -16.96 4.48
N PRO A 217 0.19 -16.53 5.64
CA PRO A 217 1.04 -15.35 5.74
C PRO A 217 2.25 -15.45 4.79
N GLU A 218 2.77 -14.33 4.28
CA GLU A 218 3.90 -14.37 3.34
C GLU A 218 5.12 -14.90 4.08
N PRO A 219 5.83 -15.92 3.57
CA PRO A 219 7.06 -16.38 4.23
C PRO A 219 8.09 -15.26 4.31
N ILE A 220 8.65 -15.04 5.50
CA ILE A 220 9.69 -14.03 5.70
C ILE A 220 11.04 -14.59 5.25
N THR A 221 11.51 -14.16 4.09
CA THR A 221 12.72 -14.71 3.45
C THR A 221 13.80 -13.65 3.19
N GLY A 222 13.44 -12.37 3.23
CA GLY A 222 14.38 -11.26 3.05
C GLY A 222 13.74 -9.88 3.16
N ARG A 223 14.49 -8.84 2.76
CA ARG A 223 14.14 -7.42 2.91
C ARG A 223 12.71 -7.05 2.49
N ASP A 224 12.22 -7.54 1.34
CA ASP A 224 10.89 -7.15 0.85
C ASP A 224 9.76 -7.75 1.71
N SER A 225 9.83 -9.06 1.99
CA SER A 225 8.88 -9.73 2.90
C SER A 225 8.93 -9.17 4.32
N PHE A 226 10.11 -8.71 4.78
CA PHE A 226 10.26 -8.01 6.06
C PHE A 226 9.47 -6.70 6.08
N TRP A 227 9.61 -5.86 5.04
CA TRP A 227 8.89 -4.60 4.96
C TRP A 227 7.38 -4.78 4.73
N ASN A 228 6.97 -5.83 4.03
CA ASN A 228 5.54 -6.13 3.84
C ASN A 228 4.89 -6.48 5.17
N LEU A 229 5.49 -7.36 5.96
CA LEU A 229 4.94 -7.71 7.27
C LEU A 229 4.77 -6.45 8.15
N ILE A 230 5.78 -5.58 8.20
CA ILE A 230 5.68 -4.31 8.94
C ILE A 230 4.54 -3.45 8.39
N ALA A 231 4.43 -3.31 7.07
CA ALA A 231 3.37 -2.50 6.45
C ALA A 231 1.96 -3.05 6.72
N GLU A 232 1.77 -4.37 6.61
CA GLU A 232 0.51 -5.05 6.91
C GLU A 232 0.10 -4.82 8.37
N LEU A 233 1.03 -5.00 9.31
CA LEU A 233 0.75 -4.81 10.73
C LEU A 233 0.47 -3.34 11.08
N ILE A 234 1.14 -2.37 10.45
CA ILE A 234 0.83 -0.94 10.62
C ILE A 234 -0.60 -0.63 10.15
N GLU A 235 -1.09 -1.27 9.09
CA GLU A 235 -2.46 -1.06 8.62
C GLU A 235 -3.52 -1.69 9.55
N GLU A 236 -3.18 -2.81 10.19
CA GLU A 236 -4.05 -3.49 11.17
C GLU A 236 -4.08 -2.81 12.54
N THR A 237 -2.98 -2.16 12.91
CA THR A 237 -2.78 -1.65 14.26
C THR A 237 -2.91 -0.13 14.31
N GLY A 238 -3.48 0.32 15.41
CA GLY A 238 -3.79 1.72 15.60
C GLY A 238 -2.94 2.39 16.65
N THR A 239 -1.87 1.76 17.19
CA THR A 239 -0.91 2.29 18.19
C THR A 239 0.42 1.49 18.13
N LEU A 240 1.49 1.95 18.82
CA LEU A 240 2.79 1.24 18.83
C LEU A 240 2.79 0.02 19.68
N GLU A 241 2.17 0.14 20.84
CA GLU A 241 1.98 -0.98 21.73
C GLU A 241 1.21 -2.10 21.04
N ASP A 242 0.14 -1.76 20.29
CA ASP A 242 -0.62 -2.75 19.51
C ASP A 242 0.22 -3.34 18.37
N PHE A 243 0.99 -2.51 17.65
CA PHE A 243 1.91 -2.97 16.60
C PHE A 243 2.94 -3.96 17.13
N GLU A 244 3.65 -3.59 18.19
CA GLU A 244 4.72 -4.40 18.79
C GLU A 244 4.18 -5.74 19.30
N LYS A 245 3.06 -5.71 20.01
CA LYS A 245 2.38 -6.92 20.48
C LYS A 245 1.94 -7.81 19.33
N ARG A 246 1.36 -7.23 18.27
CA ARG A 246 0.91 -7.99 17.10
C ARG A 246 2.09 -8.58 16.34
N LEU A 247 3.20 -7.85 16.24
CA LEU A 247 4.44 -8.33 15.62
C LEU A 247 5.03 -9.51 16.41
N GLU A 248 5.09 -9.42 17.73
CA GLU A 248 5.54 -10.51 18.60
C GLU A 248 4.66 -11.77 18.44
N ASP A 249 3.33 -11.58 18.49
CA ASP A 249 2.35 -12.64 18.26
C ASP A 249 2.50 -13.29 16.89
N GLU A 250 2.80 -12.50 15.86
CA GLU A 250 2.95 -12.99 14.49
C GLU A 250 4.26 -13.79 14.31
N LEU A 251 5.37 -13.27 14.81
CA LEU A 251 6.68 -13.95 14.73
C LEU A 251 6.70 -15.24 15.57
N SER A 252 6.04 -15.26 16.72
CA SER A 252 5.98 -16.45 17.59
C SER A 252 5.18 -17.63 17.01
N ARG A 253 4.26 -17.36 16.07
CA ARG A 253 3.46 -18.39 15.39
C ARG A 253 4.10 -18.92 14.11
N ARG A 254 5.18 -18.29 13.65
CA ARG A 254 5.89 -18.65 12.42
C ARG A 254 6.98 -19.70 12.64
N PRO A 255 7.39 -20.41 11.58
CA PRO A 255 8.57 -21.26 11.63
C PRO A 255 9.80 -20.49 12.15
N PRO A 256 10.67 -21.11 12.97
CA PRO A 256 11.83 -20.44 13.56
C PRO A 256 12.73 -19.74 12.53
N GLU A 257 12.90 -20.33 11.34
CA GLU A 257 13.70 -19.77 10.25
C GLU A 257 13.18 -18.41 9.75
N GLU A 258 11.86 -18.19 9.77
CA GLU A 258 11.23 -16.94 9.35
C GLU A 258 11.40 -15.84 10.41
N ALA A 259 11.19 -16.19 11.69
CA ALA A 259 11.44 -15.25 12.79
C ALA A 259 12.92 -14.81 12.83
N GLN A 260 13.84 -15.75 12.57
CA GLN A 260 15.26 -15.44 12.41
C GLN A 260 15.54 -14.58 11.16
N ALA A 261 14.85 -14.81 10.04
CA ALA A 261 14.97 -13.97 8.86
C ALA A 261 14.52 -12.53 9.13
N PHE A 262 13.39 -12.36 9.82
CA PHE A 262 12.92 -11.05 10.26
C PHE A 262 13.94 -10.35 11.17
N ALA A 263 14.52 -11.09 12.12
CA ALA A 263 15.51 -10.56 13.04
C ALA A 263 16.82 -10.15 12.33
N ARG A 264 17.29 -10.92 11.33
CA ARG A 264 18.46 -10.56 10.50
C ARG A 264 18.21 -9.26 9.73
N GLU A 265 17.03 -9.10 9.12
CA GLU A 265 16.69 -7.87 8.41
C GLU A 265 16.56 -6.68 9.37
N SER A 266 15.97 -6.88 10.55
CA SER A 266 15.90 -5.88 11.61
C SER A 266 17.30 -5.40 12.01
N ARG A 267 18.23 -6.34 12.23
CA ARG A 267 19.63 -6.03 12.52
C ARG A 267 20.27 -5.18 11.44
N ALA A 268 20.13 -5.57 10.18
CA ALA A 268 20.69 -4.83 9.05
C ALA A 268 20.14 -3.39 8.96
N ARG A 269 18.85 -3.17 9.27
CA ARG A 269 18.27 -1.82 9.33
C ARG A 269 18.76 -1.00 10.53
N LEU A 270 19.03 -1.63 11.66
CA LEU A 270 19.64 -0.99 12.83
C LEU A 270 21.09 -0.55 12.57
N GLU A 271 21.83 -1.34 11.79
CA GLU A 271 23.17 -1.00 11.32
C GLU A 271 23.15 0.18 10.34
N GLU A 272 22.23 0.19 9.36
CA GLU A 272 22.04 1.31 8.42
C GLU A 272 21.68 2.64 9.13
N THR A 273 20.92 2.56 10.22
CA THR A 273 20.53 3.71 11.03
C THR A 273 21.59 4.13 12.05
N CYS A 274 22.69 3.38 12.18
CA CYS A 274 23.79 3.70 13.09
C CYS A 274 24.76 4.75 12.48
N ASN A 275 24.30 5.99 12.32
CA ASN A 275 25.10 7.08 11.74
C ASN A 275 24.96 8.41 12.51
N TRP A 276 25.96 9.29 12.35
CA TRP A 276 26.03 10.55 13.08
C TRP A 276 24.89 11.52 12.76
N ASP A 277 24.38 11.54 11.53
CA ASP A 277 23.28 12.42 11.14
C ASP A 277 22.00 12.05 11.91
N LEU A 278 21.69 10.76 11.95
CA LEU A 278 20.51 10.28 12.65
C LEU A 278 20.66 10.39 14.17
N TYR A 279 21.86 10.15 14.71
CA TYR A 279 22.16 10.38 16.13
C TYR A 279 21.99 11.85 16.52
N ALA A 280 22.53 12.77 15.71
CA ALA A 280 22.39 14.21 15.94
C ALA A 280 20.92 14.66 15.86
N ALA A 281 20.14 14.12 14.93
CA ALA A 281 18.71 14.40 14.85
C ALA A 281 17.94 13.84 16.07
N ALA A 282 18.27 12.63 16.51
CA ALA A 282 17.67 11.98 17.68
C ALA A 282 17.98 12.74 18.98
N THR A 283 19.22 13.19 19.19
CA THR A 283 19.58 13.99 20.37
C THR A 283 18.82 15.31 20.44
N ASN A 284 18.55 15.94 19.30
CA ASN A 284 17.73 17.15 19.23
C ASN A 284 16.29 16.92 19.74
N ILE A 285 15.68 15.77 19.45
CA ILE A 285 14.35 15.41 19.95
C ILE A 285 14.36 14.81 21.37
N GLY A 286 15.51 14.82 22.06
CA GLY A 286 15.66 14.37 23.44
C GLY A 286 16.22 12.96 23.63
N CYS A 287 16.64 12.27 22.57
CA CYS A 287 17.27 10.94 22.66
C CYS A 287 18.77 11.08 23.02
N VAL A 288 19.08 11.20 24.32
CA VAL A 288 20.45 11.52 24.78
C VAL A 288 21.27 10.33 25.27
N SER A 289 20.67 9.15 25.47
CA SER A 289 21.36 7.93 25.92
C SER A 289 21.52 6.89 24.79
N GLU A 290 22.43 5.93 25.01
CA GLU A 290 22.62 4.76 24.14
C GLU A 290 21.31 3.99 23.92
N ASP A 291 20.63 3.66 25.02
CA ASP A 291 19.38 2.92 25.01
C ASP A 291 18.28 3.72 24.30
N ALA A 292 18.18 5.02 24.57
CA ALA A 292 17.23 5.90 23.91
C ALA A 292 17.47 5.95 22.39
N PHE A 293 18.73 6.00 21.95
CA PHE A 293 19.03 6.01 20.52
C PHE A 293 18.77 4.65 19.85
N LEU A 294 19.03 3.54 20.54
CA LEU A 294 18.66 2.22 20.03
C LEU A 294 17.13 2.08 19.89
N SER A 295 16.37 2.46 20.92
CA SER A 295 14.90 2.45 20.88
C SER A 295 14.36 3.40 19.79
N PHE A 296 15.00 4.54 19.54
CA PHE A 296 14.65 5.45 18.44
C PHE A 296 14.87 4.83 17.05
N ARG A 297 15.96 4.08 16.87
CA ARG A 297 16.23 3.39 15.61
C ARG A 297 15.22 2.26 15.36
N ARG A 298 14.81 1.52 16.40
CA ARG A 298 13.72 0.54 16.32
C ARG A 298 12.42 1.22 15.91
N TRP A 299 12.07 2.32 16.58
CA TRP A 299 10.91 3.14 16.24
C TRP A 299 10.94 3.58 14.76
N THR A 300 12.10 4.03 14.27
CA THR A 300 12.29 4.47 12.87
C THR A 300 11.99 3.35 11.87
N ILE A 301 12.34 2.10 12.19
CA ILE A 301 12.03 0.91 11.38
C ILE A 301 10.51 0.66 11.40
N TYR A 302 9.87 0.72 12.56
CA TYR A 302 8.44 0.44 12.72
C TYR A 302 7.53 1.57 12.22
N GLN A 303 8.08 2.67 11.72
CA GLN A 303 7.33 3.63 10.88
C GLN A 303 7.04 3.09 9.46
N GLY A 304 7.58 1.92 9.12
CA GLY A 304 7.41 1.29 7.81
C GLY A 304 8.35 1.84 6.74
N PRO A 305 8.40 1.18 5.56
CA PRO A 305 9.46 1.37 4.57
C PRO A 305 9.55 2.81 4.03
N ARG A 306 8.40 3.48 3.84
CA ARG A 306 8.35 4.84 3.30
C ARG A 306 8.93 5.88 4.27
N GLN A 307 8.55 5.80 5.55
CA GLN A 307 9.03 6.75 6.55
C GLN A 307 10.46 6.44 6.95
N TYR A 308 10.82 5.16 7.11
CA TYR A 308 12.20 4.72 7.31
C TYR A 308 13.13 5.33 6.24
N ALA A 309 12.83 5.11 4.96
CA ALA A 309 13.65 5.64 3.86
C ALA A 309 13.72 7.18 3.86
N ARG A 310 12.64 7.86 4.26
CA ARG A 310 12.60 9.32 4.31
C ARG A 310 13.46 9.87 5.45
N ILE A 311 13.35 9.30 6.64
CA ILE A 311 14.10 9.68 7.84
C ILE A 311 15.59 9.41 7.63
N VAL A 312 15.94 8.21 7.15
CA VAL A 312 17.35 7.83 6.91
C VAL A 312 18.00 8.75 5.88
N ARG A 313 17.28 9.14 4.82
CA ARG A 313 17.81 10.03 3.77
C ARG A 313 17.93 11.48 4.24
N ASP A 314 16.98 11.97 5.03
CA ASP A 314 16.90 13.36 5.46
C ASP A 314 16.36 13.45 6.90
N PRO A 315 17.22 13.30 7.92
CA PRO A 315 16.76 13.34 9.31
C PRO A 315 16.14 14.67 9.73
N ASP A 316 16.43 15.78 9.02
CA ASP A 316 15.78 17.08 9.27
C ASP A 316 14.26 17.04 9.06
N TYR A 317 13.76 16.06 8.29
CA TYR A 317 12.34 15.79 8.11
C TYR A 317 11.59 15.61 9.44
N LEU A 318 12.24 15.12 10.50
CA LEU A 318 11.63 14.95 11.82
C LEU A 318 11.08 16.28 12.38
N GLY A 319 11.61 17.43 11.94
CA GLY A 319 11.10 18.76 12.28
C GLY A 319 9.68 19.04 11.77
N GLU A 320 9.33 18.46 10.61
CA GLU A 320 8.01 18.57 9.97
C GLU A 320 7.08 17.41 10.29
N TYR A 321 7.52 16.47 11.12
CA TYR A 321 6.76 15.27 11.46
C TYR A 321 5.55 15.61 12.35
N ASP A 322 4.33 15.56 11.84
CA ASP A 322 3.12 15.92 12.58
C ASP A 322 2.66 14.78 13.51
N PRO A 323 2.69 14.94 14.84
CA PRO A 323 2.22 13.92 15.76
C PRO A 323 0.69 13.81 15.74
N THR A 324 -0.10 14.74 15.23
CA THR A 324 -1.58 14.56 15.21
C THR A 324 -2.08 13.51 14.19
N ALA A 325 -1.15 12.84 13.50
CA ALA A 325 -1.38 11.65 12.67
C ALA A 325 -1.18 10.31 13.43
N GLU A 326 -1.17 10.32 14.76
CA GLU A 326 -0.81 9.20 15.65
C GLU A 326 -1.59 7.88 15.47
N PRO A 327 -1.01 6.74 15.94
CA PRO A 327 0.08 6.71 16.93
C PRO A 327 1.29 5.87 16.57
N LEU A 328 2.42 6.31 17.13
CA LEU A 328 3.36 5.44 17.83
C LEU A 328 3.98 6.34 18.92
N GLU A 329 3.32 6.38 20.08
CA GLU A 329 3.66 7.23 21.24
C GLU A 329 5.11 7.05 21.65
N HIS A 330 5.75 8.20 21.86
CA HIS A 330 7.18 8.36 22.15
C HIS A 330 8.08 7.86 21.02
N TRP A 331 9.16 8.60 20.74
CA TRP A 331 10.13 8.33 19.67
C TRP A 331 10.96 7.06 19.91
N TYR A 332 10.40 6.06 20.59
CA TYR A 332 11.08 4.93 21.18
C TYR A 332 10.21 3.69 21.01
N SER A 333 10.86 2.59 20.67
CA SER A 333 10.27 1.27 20.63
C SER A 333 11.11 0.34 21.50
N ASP A 334 10.44 -0.37 22.41
CA ASP A 334 11.09 -1.27 23.36
C ASP A 334 11.17 -2.70 22.81
N TYR A 335 10.38 -3.04 21.78
CA TYR A 335 10.38 -4.37 21.20
C TYR A 335 11.60 -4.65 20.32
N SER A 336 12.36 -5.68 20.68
CA SER A 336 13.54 -6.16 19.96
C SER A 336 13.30 -7.57 19.40
N PRO A 337 13.29 -7.77 18.06
CA PRO A 337 13.19 -9.10 17.47
C PRO A 337 14.52 -9.85 17.50
N LEU A 338 15.61 -9.23 17.97
CA LEU A 338 16.96 -9.81 17.89
C LEU A 338 17.15 -11.01 18.81
N HIS A 339 16.29 -11.19 19.82
CA HIS A 339 16.30 -12.37 20.67
C HIS A 339 16.13 -13.67 19.87
N TYR A 340 15.50 -13.63 18.68
CA TYR A 340 15.41 -14.77 17.77
C TYR A 340 16.76 -15.21 17.18
N LEU A 341 17.78 -14.34 17.18
CA LEU A 341 19.15 -14.68 16.77
C LEU A 341 20.04 -15.13 17.94
N GLY A 342 19.55 -15.01 19.18
CA GLY A 342 20.31 -15.26 20.39
C GLY A 342 20.83 -13.98 21.07
N SER A 343 21.07 -14.06 22.38
CA SER A 343 21.42 -12.90 23.21
C SER A 343 22.77 -12.25 22.87
N ASP A 344 23.71 -13.00 22.31
CA ASP A 344 25.02 -12.48 21.91
C ASP A 344 24.92 -11.57 20.68
N GLU A 345 23.99 -11.87 19.76
CA GLU A 345 23.73 -11.04 18.60
C GLU A 345 23.21 -9.66 19.02
N GLU A 346 22.25 -9.61 19.93
CA GLU A 346 21.73 -8.34 20.47
C GLU A 346 22.83 -7.53 21.18
N ARG A 347 23.68 -8.19 21.99
CA ARG A 347 24.80 -7.55 22.69
C ARG A 347 25.90 -7.02 21.77
N SER A 348 26.07 -7.60 20.59
CA SER A 348 27.10 -7.21 19.63
C SER A 348 26.74 -5.96 18.82
N LEU A 349 25.48 -5.52 18.83
CA LEU A 349 25.08 -4.28 18.17
C LEU A 349 25.64 -3.08 18.91
N SER A 350 26.44 -2.28 18.22
CA SER A 350 26.88 -1.01 18.78
C SER A 350 25.71 -0.03 18.82
N PRO A 351 25.41 0.55 19.99
CA PRO A 351 24.38 1.57 20.09
C PRO A 351 24.80 2.87 19.37
N PHE A 352 26.10 3.12 19.19
CA PHE A 352 26.63 4.38 18.67
C PHE A 352 27.34 4.28 17.31
N PRO A 353 27.28 5.37 16.51
CA PRO A 353 28.13 5.49 15.33
C PRO A 353 29.61 5.45 15.69
N LYS A 354 30.43 4.86 14.82
CA LYS A 354 31.89 4.83 14.99
C LYS A 354 32.52 6.16 14.53
N GLY A 355 33.67 6.50 15.08
CA GLY A 355 34.44 7.69 14.72
C GLY A 355 34.09 8.92 15.56
N GLU A 356 34.49 10.10 15.09
CA GLU A 356 34.15 11.37 15.74
C GLU A 356 32.89 11.98 15.12
N SER A 357 32.06 12.62 15.95
CA SER A 357 30.90 13.37 15.47
C SER A 357 31.36 14.51 14.55
N PRO A 358 30.75 14.69 13.36
CA PRO A 358 31.02 15.84 12.50
C PRO A 358 30.39 17.13 13.03
N TYR A 359 29.58 17.04 14.09
CA TYR A 359 28.91 18.16 14.74
C TYR A 359 29.61 18.47 16.05
N GLY A 360 30.29 19.62 16.11
CA GLY A 360 30.99 20.11 17.31
C GLY A 360 30.26 21.28 17.99
N SER A 361 29.21 21.83 17.37
CA SER A 361 28.48 23.00 17.88
C SER A 361 27.00 23.02 17.52
N ASP A 362 26.22 23.73 18.35
CA ASP A 362 24.82 24.07 18.08
C ASP A 362 24.62 24.74 16.71
N GLN A 363 25.59 25.54 16.25
CA GLN A 363 25.50 26.24 14.98
C GLN A 363 25.56 25.28 13.78
N GLU A 364 26.41 24.25 13.85
CA GLU A 364 26.51 23.20 12.83
C GLU A 364 25.26 22.32 12.81
N LEU A 365 24.73 21.99 13.99
CA LEU A 365 23.45 21.27 14.12
C LEU A 365 22.29 22.09 13.54
N ALA A 366 22.19 23.37 13.86
CA ALA A 366 21.17 24.27 13.32
C ALA A 366 21.26 24.41 11.78
N ALA A 367 22.47 24.43 11.24
CA ALA A 367 22.71 24.51 9.80
C ALA A 367 22.35 23.21 9.08
N ARG A 368 22.63 22.05 9.70
CA ARG A 368 22.31 20.73 9.15
C ARG A 368 20.82 20.38 9.25
N PHE A 369 20.19 20.76 10.36
CA PHE A 369 18.83 20.39 10.73
C PHE A 369 17.92 21.62 11.00
N PRO A 370 17.76 22.53 10.03
CA PRO A 370 17.04 23.79 10.24
C PRO A 370 15.56 23.60 10.61
N LYS A 371 14.88 22.56 10.10
CA LYS A 371 13.46 22.31 10.41
C LYS A 371 13.30 21.78 11.82
N LEU A 372 14.11 20.79 12.20
CA LEU A 372 14.16 20.25 13.57
C LEU A 372 14.48 21.35 14.58
N TRP A 373 15.50 22.16 14.28
CA TRP A 373 15.94 23.26 15.13
C TRP A 373 14.84 24.30 15.37
N LYS A 374 14.08 24.62 14.32
CA LYS A 374 12.95 25.54 14.41
C LYS A 374 11.81 24.96 15.25
N ARG A 375 11.51 23.66 15.12
CA ARG A 375 10.41 23.00 15.83
C ARG A 375 10.62 23.00 17.34
N LEU A 376 11.83 22.69 17.80
CA LEU A 376 12.12 22.49 19.23
C LEU A 376 12.25 23.79 20.04
N ARG A 377 12.27 24.93 19.36
CA ARG A 377 12.42 26.28 19.95
C ARG A 377 11.16 27.14 19.82
N GLN A 378 10.06 26.56 19.35
CA GLN A 378 8.71 27.11 19.44
C GLN A 378 8.04 26.54 20.69
#